data_AF-A0A529HR24-F1
#
_entry.id   AF-A0A529HR24-F1
#
_cell.length_a   1.000
_cell.length_b   1.000
_cell.length_c   1.000
_cell.angle_alpha   90.00
_cell.angle_beta   90.00
_cell.angle_gamma   90.00
#
_symmetry.space_group_name_H-M   'P 1'
#
loop_
_entity.id
_entity.type
_entity.pdbx_description
1 polymer ?
#
loop_
_entity_poly.entity_id
_entity_poly.type
_entity_poly.pdbx_seq_one_letter_code
_entity_poly.pdbx_strand_id
1 'polypeptide(L)'
;ASAAGDAFLSQDGEKAFLAGLASFLAAHVAYVALFLNAGGGIGLLTAESWRGAIALALAVFVITMLAALWRRVGAALRVPVAVYAGAILAMGVSALTTFHPWVIAGAVLFIISDGLLAAERFLLAASSPHRVWMRYAVWVLYYAAQLAITLGFLLA
;
A
#
# COMPACT_ATOMS: atom_id res chain seq x y z
N ALA A 1 2.08 10.51 -9.53
CA ALA A 1 3.04 9.53 -8.99
C ALA A 1 2.55 8.10 -9.22
N SER A 2 1.39 7.68 -8.72
CA SER A 2 0.86 6.31 -8.93
C SER A 2 0.69 5.93 -10.40
N ALA A 3 0.12 6.82 -11.24
CA ALA A 3 0.01 6.56 -12.68
C ALA A 3 1.36 6.37 -13.40
N ALA A 4 2.42 7.06 -12.95
CA ALA A 4 3.77 6.83 -13.45
C ALA A 4 4.29 5.46 -12.98
N GLY A 5 3.96 5.07 -11.74
CA GLY A 5 4.21 3.74 -11.21
C GLY A 5 3.59 2.64 -12.07
N ASP A 6 2.34 2.79 -12.47
CA ASP A 6 1.64 1.87 -13.37
C ASP A 6 2.34 1.75 -14.74
N ALA A 7 2.76 2.88 -15.32
CA ALA A 7 3.47 2.91 -16.59
C ALA A 7 4.88 2.26 -16.54
N PHE A 8 5.53 2.28 -15.38
CA PHE A 8 6.79 1.56 -15.18
C PHE A 8 6.55 0.07 -14.92
N LEU A 9 5.52 -0.31 -14.15
CA LEU A 9 5.19 -1.71 -13.90
C LEU A 9 4.68 -2.47 -15.13
N SER A 10 4.15 -1.77 -16.14
CA SER A 10 3.75 -2.39 -17.40
C SER A 10 4.94 -2.80 -18.28
N GLN A 11 6.15 -2.37 -17.95
CA GLN A 11 7.37 -2.70 -18.67
C GLN A 11 8.11 -3.85 -17.99
N ASP A 12 8.71 -4.74 -18.79
CA ASP A 12 9.51 -5.83 -18.26
C ASP A 12 10.89 -5.35 -17.76
N GLY A 13 11.35 -6.00 -16.70
CA GLY A 13 12.72 -5.83 -16.19
C GLY A 13 12.82 -5.17 -14.82
N GLU A 14 13.95 -5.41 -14.16
CA GLU A 14 14.19 -4.97 -12.78
C GLU A 14 14.27 -3.46 -12.62
N LYS A 15 14.85 -2.74 -13.59
CA LYS A 15 14.92 -1.27 -13.58
C LYS A 15 13.54 -0.63 -13.65
N ALA A 16 12.68 -1.13 -14.53
CA ALA A 16 11.31 -0.67 -14.65
C ALA A 16 10.52 -0.95 -13.36
N PHE A 17 10.67 -2.15 -12.79
CA PHE A 17 10.09 -2.46 -11.49
C PHE A 17 10.53 -1.50 -10.37
N LEU A 18 11.84 -1.20 -10.26
CA LEU A 18 12.36 -0.28 -9.26
C LEU A 18 11.87 1.16 -9.48
N ALA A 19 11.78 1.62 -10.73
CA ALA A 19 11.20 2.92 -11.06
C ALA A 19 9.70 2.99 -10.70
N GLY A 20 8.97 1.88 -10.93
CA GLY A 20 7.59 1.72 -10.49
C GLY A 20 7.48 1.83 -8.97
N LEU A 21 8.26 1.04 -8.25
CA LEU A 21 8.30 1.05 -6.78
C LEU A 21 8.63 2.44 -6.22
N ALA A 22 9.60 3.15 -6.80
CA ALA A 22 9.95 4.51 -6.39
C ALA A 22 8.81 5.51 -6.67
N SER A 23 8.10 5.36 -7.78
CA SER A 23 6.95 6.21 -8.13
C SER A 23 5.78 5.99 -7.18
N PHE A 24 5.49 4.74 -6.82
CA PHE A 24 4.49 4.44 -5.78
C PHE A 24 4.94 4.91 -4.41
N LEU A 25 6.22 4.76 -4.05
CA LEU A 25 6.76 5.29 -2.79
C LEU A 25 6.50 6.81 -2.68
N ALA A 26 6.78 7.56 -3.74
CA ALA A 26 6.49 8.99 -3.78
C ALA A 26 4.98 9.28 -3.62
N ALA A 27 4.11 8.45 -4.20
CA ALA A 27 2.66 8.57 -4.00
C ALA A 27 2.26 8.34 -2.54
N HIS A 28 2.80 7.31 -1.89
CA HIS A 28 2.54 7.03 -0.47
C HIS A 28 2.99 8.18 0.43
N VAL A 29 4.18 8.74 0.18
CA VAL A 29 4.67 9.92 0.92
C VAL A 29 3.73 11.12 0.72
N ALA A 30 3.25 11.34 -0.49
CA ALA A 30 2.27 12.40 -0.77
C ALA A 30 0.94 12.16 -0.02
N TYR A 31 0.44 10.92 0.02
CA TYR A 31 -0.75 10.58 0.80
C TYR A 31 -0.53 10.77 2.30
N VAL A 32 0.62 10.37 2.85
CA VAL A 32 0.95 10.63 4.25
C VAL A 32 0.88 12.12 4.56
N ALA A 33 1.53 12.95 3.74
CA ALA A 33 1.49 14.41 3.92
C ALA A 33 0.05 14.95 3.83
N LEU A 34 -0.74 14.49 2.86
CA LEU A 34 -2.14 14.87 2.70
C LEU A 34 -2.98 14.49 3.93
N PHE A 35 -2.88 13.24 4.39
CA PHE A 35 -3.71 12.71 5.48
C PHE A 35 -3.33 13.33 6.82
N LEU A 36 -2.04 13.59 7.06
CA LEU A 36 -1.61 14.28 8.27
C LEU A 36 -2.02 15.77 8.29
N ASN A 37 -2.07 16.42 7.13
CA ASN A 37 -2.51 17.82 7.04
C ASN A 37 -4.04 17.97 7.15
N ALA A 38 -4.79 17.01 6.60
CA ALA A 38 -6.25 17.01 6.65
C ALA A 38 -6.84 16.31 7.89
N GLY A 39 -6.04 15.53 8.61
CA GLY A 39 -6.48 14.73 9.75
C GLY A 39 -6.59 15.53 11.05
N GLY A 40 -7.34 14.98 12.01
CA GLY A 40 -7.49 15.56 13.35
C GLY A 40 -6.34 15.21 14.32
N GLY A 41 -5.27 14.60 13.82
CA GLY A 41 -4.08 14.24 14.59
C GLY A 41 -4.10 12.83 15.20
N ILE A 42 -2.97 12.45 15.81
CA ILE A 42 -2.71 11.09 16.35
C ILE A 42 -3.67 10.73 17.49
N GLY A 43 -4.21 11.73 18.22
CA GLY A 43 -5.16 11.50 19.32
C GLY A 43 -6.40 10.71 18.91
N LEU A 44 -6.82 10.78 17.63
CA LEU A 44 -7.93 9.97 17.09
C LEU A 44 -7.67 8.47 17.17
N LEU A 45 -6.42 8.03 17.01
CA LEU A 45 -6.06 6.61 17.05
C LEU A 45 -6.35 5.99 18.42
N THR A 46 -6.20 6.79 19.49
CA THR A 46 -6.47 6.38 20.86
C THR A 46 -7.88 6.72 21.34
N ALA A 47 -8.53 7.71 20.71
CA ALA A 47 -9.89 8.11 21.05
C ALA A 47 -10.93 7.06 20.66
N GLU A 48 -10.71 6.37 19.54
CA GLU A 48 -11.63 5.34 19.04
C GLU A 48 -10.92 3.99 18.94
N SER A 49 -11.37 3.03 19.76
CA SER A 49 -10.73 1.71 19.89
C SER A 49 -10.63 0.93 18.57
N TRP A 50 -11.61 1.10 17.67
CA TRP A 50 -11.60 0.46 16.36
C TRP A 50 -10.46 0.97 15.47
N ARG A 51 -10.06 2.24 15.58
CA ARG A 51 -8.92 2.80 14.81
C ARG A 51 -7.61 2.19 15.28
N GLY A 52 -7.41 2.09 16.60
CA GLY A 52 -6.26 1.41 17.18
C GLY A 52 -6.18 -0.07 16.76
N ALA A 53 -7.33 -0.76 16.73
CA ALA A 53 -7.41 -2.14 16.27
C ALA A 53 -7.03 -2.29 14.78
N ILE A 54 -7.51 -1.40 13.90
CA ILE A 54 -7.11 -1.40 12.48
C ILE A 54 -5.62 -1.08 12.34
N ALA A 55 -5.09 -0.08 13.06
CA ALA A 55 -3.66 0.25 13.01
C ALA A 55 -2.80 -0.95 13.38
N LEU A 56 -3.17 -1.68 14.44
CA LEU A 56 -2.50 -2.91 14.85
C LEU A 56 -2.60 -4.00 13.79
N ALA A 57 -3.80 -4.22 13.22
CA ALA A 57 -4.02 -5.20 12.17
C ALA A 57 -3.17 -4.90 10.91
N LEU A 58 -3.09 -3.62 10.50
CA LEU A 58 -2.25 -3.18 9.39
C LEU A 58 -0.77 -3.40 9.70
N ALA A 59 -0.31 -3.07 10.91
CA ALA A 59 1.07 -3.30 11.31
C ALA A 59 1.43 -4.79 11.29
N VAL A 60 0.57 -5.65 11.86
CA VAL A 60 0.74 -7.11 11.84
C VAL A 60 0.77 -7.63 10.40
N PHE A 61 -0.16 -7.20 9.55
CA PHE A 61 -0.19 -7.59 8.14
C PHE A 61 1.10 -7.20 7.39
N VAL A 62 1.54 -5.94 7.51
CA VAL A 62 2.75 -5.46 6.83
C VAL A 62 4.00 -6.17 7.36
N ILE A 63 4.13 -6.34 8.67
CA ILE A 63 5.30 -7.01 9.29
C ILE A 63 5.36 -8.49 8.87
N THR A 64 4.22 -9.20 8.91
CA THR A 64 4.15 -10.60 8.50
C THR A 64 4.48 -10.77 7.02
N MET A 65 3.95 -9.89 6.16
CA MET A 65 4.27 -9.87 4.74
C MET A 65 5.76 -9.59 4.51
N LEU A 66 6.32 -8.58 5.18
CA LEU A 66 7.73 -8.23 5.06
C LEU A 66 8.64 -9.39 5.50
N ALA A 67 8.30 -10.08 6.59
CA ALA A 67 9.03 -11.25 7.06
C ALA A 67 8.98 -12.42 6.05
N ALA A 68 7.82 -12.67 5.42
CA ALA A 68 7.69 -13.66 4.37
C ALA A 68 8.53 -13.31 3.13
N LEU A 69 8.50 -12.03 2.72
CA LEU A 69 9.28 -11.51 1.59
C LEU A 69 10.78 -11.57 1.87
N TRP A 70 11.23 -11.24 3.07
CA TRP A 70 12.65 -11.18 3.44
C TRP A 70 13.41 -12.48 3.15
N ARG A 71 12.72 -13.62 3.30
CA ARG A 71 13.26 -14.96 3.05
C ARG A 71 13.39 -15.30 1.57
N ARG A 72 12.65 -14.63 0.68
CA ARG A 72 12.57 -14.92 -0.75
C ARG A 72 13.20 -13.84 -1.64
N VAL A 73 13.21 -12.60 -1.17
CA VAL A 73 13.76 -11.45 -1.88
C VAL A 73 15.29 -11.49 -1.84
N GLY A 74 15.91 -11.25 -3.00
CA GLY A 74 17.37 -11.13 -3.12
C GLY A 74 17.92 -9.98 -2.27
N ALA A 75 19.17 -10.10 -1.80
CA ALA A 75 19.76 -9.19 -0.83
C ALA A 75 19.67 -7.70 -1.23
N ALA A 76 19.84 -7.38 -2.52
CA ALA A 76 19.77 -6.02 -3.05
C ALA A 76 18.38 -5.37 -2.92
N LEU A 77 17.31 -6.16 -2.93
CA LEU A 77 15.92 -5.68 -2.92
C LEU A 77 15.31 -5.62 -1.51
N ARG A 78 15.97 -6.19 -0.49
CA ARG A 78 15.46 -6.21 0.89
C ARG A 78 15.24 -4.81 1.47
N VAL A 79 16.23 -3.92 1.29
CA VAL A 79 16.14 -2.54 1.79
C VAL A 79 15.06 -1.75 1.04
N PRO A 80 15.01 -1.71 -0.30
CA PRO A 80 13.92 -1.07 -1.04
C PRO A 80 12.53 -1.55 -0.63
N VAL A 81 12.34 -2.87 -0.48
CA VAL A 81 11.05 -3.45 -0.08
C VAL A 81 10.69 -3.08 1.35
N ALA A 82 11.65 -3.06 2.28
CA ALA A 82 11.39 -2.66 3.66
C ALA A 82 11.03 -1.18 3.79
N VAL A 83 11.74 -0.30 3.06
CA VAL A 83 11.42 1.14 3.00
C VAL A 83 10.00 1.34 2.44
N TYR A 84 9.67 0.62 1.37
CA TYR A 84 8.34 0.65 0.78
C TYR A 84 7.25 0.19 1.77
N ALA A 85 7.48 -0.96 2.42
CA ALA A 85 6.58 -1.51 3.44
C ALA A 85 6.36 -0.53 4.61
N GLY A 86 7.42 0.18 5.03
CA GLY A 86 7.30 1.23 6.04
C GLY A 86 6.45 2.41 5.56
N ALA A 87 6.65 2.88 4.33
CA ALA A 87 5.89 4.00 3.78
C ALA A 87 4.40 3.67 3.59
N ILE A 88 4.07 2.47 3.12
CA ILE A 88 2.67 2.07 2.95
C ILE A 88 1.98 1.86 4.30
N LEU A 89 2.68 1.34 5.32
CA LEU A 89 2.16 1.28 6.68
C LEU A 89 1.92 2.69 7.25
N ALA A 90 2.87 3.61 7.05
CA ALA A 90 2.72 5.00 7.46
C ALA A 90 1.52 5.66 6.78
N MET A 91 1.30 5.41 5.49
CA MET A 91 0.13 5.87 4.75
C MET A 91 -1.17 5.32 5.37
N GLY A 92 -1.24 4.02 5.63
CA GLY A 92 -2.39 3.40 6.31
C GLY A 92 -2.68 3.97 7.70
N VAL A 93 -1.66 4.14 8.53
CA VAL A 93 -1.81 4.70 9.87
C VAL A 93 -2.20 6.18 9.82
N SER A 94 -1.63 6.96 8.90
CA SER A 94 -2.01 8.36 8.72
C SER A 94 -3.46 8.51 8.24
N ALA A 95 -3.96 7.60 7.39
CA ALA A 95 -5.37 7.60 6.96
C ALA A 95 -6.33 7.45 8.15
N LEU A 96 -5.94 6.67 9.17
CA LEU A 96 -6.71 6.51 10.41
C LEU A 96 -6.75 7.76 11.30
N THR A 97 -5.97 8.81 10.97
CA THR A 97 -6.08 10.12 11.64
C THR A 97 -7.09 11.05 10.96
N THR A 98 -7.70 10.62 9.85
CA THR A 98 -8.71 11.40 9.11
C THR A 98 -10.12 11.14 9.64
N PHE A 99 -11.04 12.08 9.44
CA PHE A 99 -12.44 11.92 9.83
C PHE A 99 -13.29 11.18 8.79
N HIS A 100 -12.73 10.85 7.63
CA HIS A 100 -13.48 10.34 6.48
C HIS A 100 -13.31 8.81 6.32
N PRO A 101 -14.36 8.00 6.57
CA PRO A 101 -14.28 6.55 6.48
C PRO A 101 -13.88 6.03 5.09
N TRP A 102 -14.23 6.77 4.03
CA TRP A 102 -13.83 6.45 2.65
C TRP A 102 -12.31 6.52 2.44
N VAL A 103 -11.62 7.46 3.09
CA VAL A 103 -10.15 7.55 3.04
C VAL A 103 -9.52 6.35 3.75
N ILE A 104 -10.06 5.95 4.90
CA ILE A 104 -9.59 4.77 5.64
C ILE A 104 -9.81 3.49 4.83
N ALA A 105 -11.02 3.31 4.29
CA ALA A 105 -11.34 2.16 3.44
C ALA A 105 -10.42 2.09 2.23
N GLY A 106 -10.20 3.22 1.55
CA GLY A 106 -9.30 3.30 0.42
C GLY A 106 -7.85 2.98 0.78
N ALA A 107 -7.34 3.47 1.90
CA ALA A 107 -5.99 3.15 2.38
C ALA A 107 -5.82 1.64 2.68
N VAL A 108 -6.82 1.02 3.31
CA VAL A 108 -6.83 -0.44 3.57
C VAL A 108 -6.81 -1.23 2.26
N LEU A 109 -7.66 -0.87 1.30
CA LEU A 109 -7.68 -1.51 -0.02
C LEU A 109 -6.35 -1.37 -0.76
N PHE A 110 -5.70 -0.21 -0.63
CA PHE A 110 -4.37 0.03 -1.22
C PHE A 110 -3.32 -0.93 -0.63
N ILE A 111 -3.27 -1.04 0.70
CA ILE A 111 -2.33 -1.95 1.41
C ILE A 111 -2.54 -3.40 0.97
N ILE A 112 -3.80 -3.83 0.82
CA ILE A 112 -4.12 -5.19 0.37
C ILE A 112 -3.67 -5.39 -1.08
N SER A 113 -3.93 -4.42 -1.96
CA SER A 113 -3.48 -4.47 -3.36
C SER A 113 -1.97 -4.63 -3.47
N ASP A 114 -1.20 -3.81 -2.75
CA ASP A 114 0.25 -3.85 -2.76
C ASP A 114 0.81 -5.13 -2.12
N GLY A 115 0.15 -5.63 -1.08
CA GLY A 115 0.46 -6.93 -0.48
C GLY A 115 0.29 -8.08 -1.48
N LEU A 116 -0.79 -8.07 -2.27
CA LEU A 116 -1.02 -9.04 -3.34
C LEU A 116 -0.01 -8.90 -4.48
N LEU A 117 0.33 -7.68 -4.87
CA LEU A 117 1.36 -7.41 -5.88
C LEU A 117 2.72 -7.94 -5.44
N ALA A 118 3.12 -7.70 -4.19
CA ALA A 118 4.37 -8.21 -3.63
C ALA A 118 4.36 -9.75 -3.53
N ALA A 119 3.25 -10.35 -3.11
CA ALA A 119 3.10 -11.80 -3.06
C ALA A 119 3.17 -12.44 -4.45
N GLU A 120 2.50 -11.87 -5.45
CA GLU A 120 2.56 -12.30 -6.85
C GLU A 120 4.00 -12.26 -7.39
N ARG A 121 4.73 -11.19 -7.05
CA ARG A 121 6.06 -10.92 -7.61
C ARG A 121 7.18 -11.76 -6.98
N PHE A 122 7.11 -12.00 -5.68
CA PHE A 122 8.23 -12.56 -4.90
C PHE A 122 7.93 -13.90 -4.21
N LEU A 123 6.65 -14.23 -3.97
CA LEU A 123 6.29 -15.46 -3.26
C LEU A 123 5.81 -16.58 -4.20
N LEU A 124 5.26 -16.22 -5.36
CA LEU A 124 4.78 -17.20 -6.35
C LEU A 124 5.86 -17.58 -7.37
N ALA A 125 5.83 -18.85 -7.77
CA ALA A 125 6.59 -19.32 -8.91
C ALA A 125 6.04 -18.72 -10.21
N ALA A 126 6.92 -18.47 -11.19
CA ALA A 126 6.55 -17.86 -12.47
C ALA A 126 5.45 -18.62 -13.22
N SER A 127 5.37 -19.94 -13.04
CA SER A 127 4.39 -20.85 -13.66
C SER A 127 3.09 -21.03 -12.88
N SER A 128 2.90 -20.35 -11.75
CA SER A 128 1.70 -20.54 -10.94
C SER A 128 0.45 -20.00 -11.64
N PRO A 129 -0.64 -20.79 -11.75
CA PRO A 129 -1.91 -20.34 -12.33
C PRO A 129 -2.55 -19.21 -11.49
N HIS A 130 -2.12 -19.04 -10.24
CA HIS A 130 -2.66 -18.00 -9.37
C HIS A 130 -2.24 -16.57 -9.76
N ARG A 131 -1.18 -16.41 -10.56
CA ARG A 131 -0.71 -15.08 -10.98
C ARG A 131 -1.74 -14.30 -11.78
N VAL A 132 -2.54 -15.00 -12.60
CA VAL A 132 -3.51 -14.34 -13.49
C VAL A 132 -4.62 -13.67 -12.70
N TRP A 133 -5.29 -14.40 -11.80
CA TRP A 133 -6.38 -13.81 -11.00
C TRP A 133 -5.85 -12.79 -9.99
N MET A 134 -4.64 -12.99 -9.43
CA MET A 134 -4.04 -12.01 -8.51
C MET A 134 -3.77 -10.68 -9.18
N ARG A 135 -3.30 -10.67 -10.44
CA ARG A 135 -3.12 -9.43 -11.20
C ARG A 135 -4.44 -8.66 -11.35
N TYR A 136 -5.54 -9.35 -11.70
CA TYR A 136 -6.85 -8.70 -11.75
C TYR A 136 -7.29 -8.17 -10.39
N ALA A 137 -7.09 -8.95 -9.32
CA ALA A 137 -7.41 -8.53 -7.96
C ALA A 137 -6.61 -7.27 -7.54
N VAL A 138 -5.31 -7.22 -7.84
CA VAL A 138 -4.45 -6.04 -7.61
C VAL A 138 -5.06 -4.81 -8.28
N TRP A 139 -5.38 -4.89 -9.58
CA TRP A 139 -5.94 -3.75 -10.31
C TRP A 139 -7.29 -3.29 -9.74
N VAL A 140 -8.20 -4.23 -9.46
CA VAL A 140 -9.53 -3.90 -8.90
C VAL A 140 -9.39 -3.20 -7.55
N LEU A 141 -8.58 -3.77 -6.64
CA LEU A 141 -8.36 -3.21 -5.30
C LEU A 141 -7.66 -1.86 -5.37
N TYR A 142 -6.68 -1.71 -6.27
CA TYR A 142 -5.95 -0.46 -6.47
C TYR A 142 -6.84 0.67 -6.97
N TYR A 143 -7.64 0.43 -8.01
CA TYR A 143 -8.56 1.46 -8.51
C TYR A 143 -9.69 1.76 -7.53
N ALA A 144 -10.21 0.76 -6.82
CA ALA A 144 -11.16 0.97 -5.74
C ALA A 144 -10.56 1.81 -4.60
N ALA A 145 -9.30 1.57 -4.24
CA ALA A 145 -8.57 2.37 -3.26
C ALA A 145 -8.43 3.83 -3.69
N GLN A 146 -7.98 4.06 -4.93
CA GLN A 146 -7.84 5.39 -5.52
C GLN A 146 -9.17 6.14 -5.56
N LEU A 147 -10.23 5.48 -6.00
CA LEU A 147 -11.58 6.04 -6.04
C LEU A 147 -12.08 6.40 -4.64
N ALA A 148 -11.94 5.49 -3.67
CA ALA A 148 -12.39 5.71 -2.30
C ALA A 148 -11.65 6.86 -1.61
N ILE A 149 -10.32 6.95 -1.77
CA ILE A 149 -9.52 8.07 -1.26
C ILE A 149 -9.99 9.38 -1.91
N THR A 150 -10.14 9.38 -3.24
CA THR A 150 -10.54 10.59 -3.99
C THR A 150 -11.93 11.07 -3.58
N LEU A 151 -12.93 10.18 -3.55
CA LEU A 151 -14.28 10.49 -3.11
C LEU A 151 -14.30 10.92 -1.64
N GLY A 152 -13.47 10.31 -0.79
CA GLY A 152 -13.35 10.67 0.62
C GLY A 152 -12.92 12.12 0.84
N PHE A 153 -12.13 12.69 -0.07
CA PHE A 153 -11.74 14.11 -0.05
C PHE A 153 -12.69 15.04 -0.80
N LEU A 154 -13.35 14.56 -1.86
CA LEU A 154 -14.30 15.38 -2.63
C LEU A 154 -15.67 15.52 -1.96
N LEU A 155 -16.08 14.54 -1.17
CA LEU A 155 -17.35 14.51 -0.44
C LEU A 155 -17.19 14.95 1.03
N ALA A 156 -15.99 15.41 1.40
CA ALA A 156 -15.62 15.87 2.74
C ALA A 156 -16.26 17.21 3.10
#